data_AF-A0A345WP19-F1
#
_entry.id   AF-A0A345WP19-F1
#
_cell.length_a   1.000
_cell.length_b   1.000
_cell.length_c   1.000
_cell.angle_alpha   90.00
_cell.angle_beta   90.00
_cell.angle_gamma   90.00
#
_symmetry.space_group_name_H-M   'P 1'
#
loop_
_entity.id
_entity.type
_entity.pdbx_description
1 polymer ?
#
loop_
_entity_poly.entity_id
_entity_poly.type
_entity_poly.pdbx_seq_one_letter_code
_entity_poly.pdbx_strand_id
1 'polypeptide(L)'
;MTILLPTTTAGSLPKPAWLAQPETLWSPWKLEGAALAAGKQDALRLALDDQRRAGITIVGDGEQTRQHFVTTFIEHLSGVDFDARRVVRIRDRYDASVPTVVGAVARPAPVFIEDARFLRAQTDQPIKWTLPGPMTMIDTLYDAHYGSREKLAWEFARILNEEARELEAAGVDIIQFDEPAFNVFFDEANDWGIATLERAAQGLTAETAVHICYGYGIAANTEWKKTLGPEWRQYERTFPNLQKSAIDIVSLECRNARVPMDLLELIRGKKVMVGAIDVATDTIETAEEVAETLRAALRFVDADKLYPATNCGMAPLSRAVARGKLAALGAGAAIVRAELMH
;
A
#
# COMPACT_ATOMS: atom_id res chain seq x y z
N MET A 1 -21.06 13.17 -9.95
CA MET A 1 -21.11 13.58 -8.54
C MET A 1 -19.88 13.02 -7.85
N THR A 2 -19.11 13.83 -7.15
CA THR A 2 -17.98 13.36 -6.34
C THR A 2 -18.53 12.59 -5.15
N ILE A 3 -18.12 11.34 -4.97
CA ILE A 3 -18.57 10.51 -3.85
C ILE A 3 -17.90 11.02 -2.57
N LEU A 4 -18.70 11.42 -1.58
CA LEU A 4 -18.19 11.77 -0.25
C LEU A 4 -17.74 10.50 0.49
N LEU A 5 -16.63 10.54 1.22
CA LEU A 5 -16.01 9.37 1.86
C LEU A 5 -15.81 8.20 0.86
N PRO A 6 -14.99 8.38 -0.20
CA PRO A 6 -14.72 7.31 -1.14
C PRO A 6 -13.88 6.21 -0.48
N THR A 7 -14.38 4.98 -0.54
CA THR A 7 -13.75 3.78 0.03
C THR A 7 -12.66 3.23 -0.88
N THR A 8 -11.57 2.74 -0.28
CA THR A 8 -10.45 2.08 -0.94
C THR A 8 -9.85 1.00 -0.03
N THR A 9 -8.88 0.23 -0.50
CA THR A 9 -8.01 -0.61 0.34
C THR A 9 -6.58 -0.08 0.32
N ALA A 10 -5.72 -0.57 1.21
CA ALA A 10 -4.28 -0.34 1.11
C ALA A 10 -3.69 -0.86 -0.21
N GLY A 11 -4.15 -2.02 -0.72
CA GLY A 11 -3.72 -2.59 -2.00
C GLY A 11 -4.08 -4.07 -2.12
N SER A 12 -3.21 -4.93 -1.60
CA SER A 12 -3.30 -6.39 -1.80
C SER A 12 -4.58 -7.07 -1.28
N LEU A 13 -5.06 -8.06 -2.05
CA LEU A 13 -6.16 -8.95 -1.71
C LEU A 13 -5.72 -10.42 -1.83
N PRO A 14 -6.38 -11.37 -1.13
CA PRO A 14 -6.01 -12.78 -1.23
C PRO A 14 -6.21 -13.32 -2.65
N LYS A 15 -5.19 -14.01 -3.16
CA LYS A 15 -5.20 -14.60 -4.51
C LYS A 15 -6.09 -15.86 -4.58
N PRO A 16 -6.67 -16.19 -5.75
CA PRO A 16 -7.32 -17.47 -5.94
C PRO A 16 -6.37 -18.64 -5.66
N ALA A 17 -6.89 -19.69 -5.01
CA ALA A 17 -6.08 -20.84 -4.60
C ALA A 17 -5.47 -21.64 -5.76
N TRP A 18 -5.99 -21.49 -6.98
CA TRP A 18 -5.42 -22.06 -8.20
C TRP A 18 -4.24 -21.25 -8.74
N LEU A 19 -4.06 -19.99 -8.31
CA LEU A 19 -2.97 -19.12 -8.77
C LEU A 19 -1.77 -19.15 -7.81
N ALA A 20 -2.03 -19.17 -6.50
CA ALA A 20 -1.00 -19.12 -5.46
C ALA A 20 -1.45 -19.91 -4.22
N GLN A 21 -0.50 -20.26 -3.34
CA GLN A 21 -0.83 -20.79 -2.01
C GLN A 21 -1.57 -19.69 -1.20
N PRO A 22 -2.73 -20.01 -0.59
CA PRO A 22 -3.47 -19.07 0.26
C PRO A 22 -2.72 -18.69 1.54
N GLU A 23 -3.09 -17.53 2.11
CA GLU A 23 -2.73 -17.11 3.48
C GLU A 23 -1.21 -17.02 3.74
N THR A 24 -0.43 -16.78 2.70
CA THR A 24 1.03 -16.64 2.77
C THR A 24 1.53 -15.43 1.98
N LEU A 25 2.61 -14.83 2.48
CA LEU A 25 3.40 -13.86 1.73
C LEU A 25 4.44 -14.59 0.86
N TRP A 26 4.90 -13.96 -0.23
CA TRP A 26 5.87 -14.54 -1.18
C TRP A 26 5.46 -15.90 -1.75
N SER A 27 4.16 -16.13 -1.89
CA SER A 27 3.60 -17.36 -2.40
C SER A 27 4.08 -17.63 -3.84
N PRO A 28 4.70 -18.79 -4.14
CA PRO A 28 5.05 -19.15 -5.50
C PRO A 28 3.83 -19.23 -6.41
N TRP A 29 4.01 -18.94 -7.70
CA TRP A 29 2.96 -19.15 -8.68
C TRP A 29 2.71 -20.65 -8.88
N LYS A 30 1.43 -21.04 -8.96
CA LYS A 30 1.00 -22.41 -9.29
C LYS A 30 0.84 -22.65 -10.80
N LEU A 31 0.89 -21.58 -11.58
CA LEU A 31 0.79 -21.57 -13.04
C LEU A 31 2.07 -21.01 -13.64
N GLU A 32 2.35 -21.33 -14.89
CA GLU A 32 3.53 -20.87 -15.63
C GLU A 32 3.16 -20.45 -17.08
N GLY A 33 4.06 -19.73 -17.75
CA GLY A 33 3.91 -19.33 -19.15
C GLY A 33 2.60 -18.59 -19.45
N ALA A 34 1.96 -18.94 -20.57
CA ALA A 34 0.71 -18.31 -21.00
C ALA A 34 -0.45 -18.54 -20.02
N ALA A 35 -0.47 -19.68 -19.31
CA ALA A 35 -1.48 -19.96 -18.30
C ALA A 35 -1.34 -19.03 -17.09
N LEU A 36 -0.12 -18.70 -16.68
CA LEU A 36 0.13 -17.72 -15.63
C LEU A 36 -0.34 -16.31 -16.05
N ALA A 37 -0.02 -15.89 -17.28
CA ALA A 37 -0.44 -14.59 -17.79
C ALA A 37 -1.97 -14.44 -17.80
N ALA A 38 -2.69 -15.44 -18.33
CA ALA A 38 -4.16 -15.47 -18.31
C ALA A 38 -4.70 -15.56 -16.87
N GLY A 39 -4.10 -16.39 -16.02
CA GLY A 39 -4.49 -16.55 -14.63
C GLY A 39 -4.34 -15.28 -13.80
N LYS A 40 -3.28 -14.50 -14.00
CA LYS A 40 -3.12 -13.20 -13.34
C LYS A 40 -4.23 -12.23 -13.72
N GLN A 41 -4.58 -12.17 -15.01
CA GLN A 41 -5.69 -11.35 -15.52
C GLN A 41 -7.06 -11.79 -14.97
N ASP A 42 -7.31 -13.10 -14.92
CA ASP A 42 -8.55 -13.64 -14.34
C ASP A 42 -8.65 -13.35 -12.83
N ALA A 43 -7.55 -13.50 -12.10
CA ALA A 43 -7.50 -13.14 -10.69
C ALA A 43 -7.75 -11.64 -10.46
N LEU A 44 -7.21 -10.77 -11.31
CA LEU A 44 -7.48 -9.33 -11.28
C LEU A 44 -8.97 -9.03 -11.51
N ARG A 45 -9.62 -9.67 -12.49
CA ARG A 45 -11.08 -9.53 -12.70
C ARG A 45 -11.88 -9.95 -11.48
N LEU A 46 -11.51 -11.07 -10.85
CA LEU A 46 -12.18 -11.57 -9.64
C LEU A 46 -11.98 -10.62 -8.45
N ALA A 47 -10.79 -10.05 -8.29
CA ALA A 47 -10.50 -9.07 -7.25
C ALA A 47 -11.27 -7.76 -7.47
N LEU A 48 -11.41 -7.31 -8.72
CA LEU A 48 -12.24 -6.15 -9.07
C LEU A 48 -13.73 -6.40 -8.76
N ASP A 49 -14.26 -7.59 -9.08
CA ASP A 49 -15.64 -7.95 -8.74
C ASP A 49 -15.87 -7.99 -7.22
N ASP A 50 -14.94 -8.61 -6.48
CA ASP A 50 -14.99 -8.67 -5.01
C ASP A 50 -15.00 -7.24 -4.39
N GLN A 51 -14.21 -6.31 -4.92
CA GLN A 51 -14.18 -4.89 -4.50
C GLN A 51 -15.51 -4.18 -4.82
N ARG A 52 -16.01 -4.30 -6.05
CA ARG A 52 -17.26 -3.66 -6.49
C ARG A 52 -18.45 -4.09 -5.65
N ARG A 53 -18.60 -5.40 -5.44
CA ARG A 53 -19.70 -5.98 -4.67
C ARG A 53 -19.66 -5.55 -3.21
N ALA A 54 -18.48 -5.25 -2.68
CA ALA A 54 -18.30 -4.76 -1.33
C ALA A 54 -18.49 -3.23 -1.20
N GLY A 55 -18.78 -2.51 -2.28
CA GLY A 55 -18.96 -1.06 -2.24
C GLY A 55 -17.65 -0.27 -2.15
N ILE A 56 -16.55 -0.84 -2.64
CA ILE A 56 -15.26 -0.14 -2.78
C ILE A 56 -15.33 0.78 -4.01
N THR A 57 -15.17 2.08 -3.80
CA THR A 57 -15.38 3.09 -4.85
C THR A 57 -14.12 3.45 -5.63
N ILE A 58 -12.95 3.39 -4.98
CA ILE A 58 -11.62 3.50 -5.60
C ILE A 58 -11.02 2.09 -5.58
N VAL A 59 -10.85 1.50 -6.75
CA VAL A 59 -10.46 0.08 -6.90
C VAL A 59 -8.96 -0.04 -7.19
N GLY A 60 -8.36 -1.16 -6.80
CA GLY A 60 -6.99 -1.52 -7.18
C GLY A 60 -6.92 -2.85 -7.93
N ASP A 61 -5.70 -3.20 -8.36
CA ASP A 61 -5.37 -4.50 -8.96
C ASP A 61 -5.47 -5.67 -7.98
N GLY A 62 -5.70 -5.38 -6.68
CA GLY A 62 -5.64 -6.34 -5.59
C GLY A 62 -4.26 -6.99 -5.46
N GLU A 63 -3.23 -6.40 -6.07
CA GLU A 63 -1.89 -6.96 -6.25
C GLU A 63 -1.90 -8.41 -6.76
N GLN A 64 -2.87 -8.73 -7.62
CA GLN A 64 -3.07 -10.11 -8.11
C GLN A 64 -1.97 -10.57 -9.06
N THR A 65 -1.27 -9.64 -9.72
CA THR A 65 -0.25 -9.95 -10.75
C THR A 65 1.18 -9.98 -10.22
N ARG A 66 1.38 -9.68 -8.93
CA ARG A 66 2.68 -9.69 -8.23
C ARG A 66 2.73 -10.71 -7.09
N GLN A 67 3.91 -11.27 -6.80
CA GLN A 67 4.07 -12.19 -5.66
C GLN A 67 4.17 -11.43 -4.34
N HIS A 68 4.86 -10.29 -4.35
CA HIS A 68 5.09 -9.46 -3.18
C HIS A 68 5.17 -7.98 -3.58
N PHE A 69 4.67 -7.10 -2.71
CA PHE A 69 4.52 -5.67 -3.02
C PHE A 69 5.84 -4.95 -3.30
N VAL A 70 6.96 -5.44 -2.75
CA VAL A 70 8.31 -4.86 -2.97
C VAL A 70 9.13 -5.64 -3.98
N THR A 71 9.33 -6.94 -3.75
CA THR A 71 10.38 -7.70 -4.44
C THR A 71 10.02 -7.94 -5.89
N THR A 72 8.73 -8.10 -6.22
CA THR A 72 8.32 -8.26 -7.62
C THR A 72 8.71 -7.05 -8.48
N PHE A 73 8.65 -5.82 -7.95
CA PHE A 73 9.12 -4.67 -8.74
C PHE A 73 10.65 -4.68 -8.90
N ILE A 74 11.38 -4.95 -7.81
CA ILE A 74 12.85 -5.03 -7.80
C ILE A 74 13.36 -6.11 -8.77
N GLU A 75 12.66 -7.24 -8.87
CA GLU A 75 12.97 -8.37 -9.76
C GLU A 75 12.98 -8.01 -11.26
N HIS A 76 12.29 -6.93 -11.66
CA HIS A 76 12.23 -6.50 -13.05
C HIS A 76 13.29 -5.44 -13.41
N LEU A 77 14.14 -5.06 -12.45
CA LEU A 77 15.18 -4.07 -12.65
C LEU A 77 16.50 -4.72 -13.10
N SER A 78 17.19 -4.10 -14.05
CA SER A 78 18.58 -4.49 -14.33
C SER A 78 19.46 -4.12 -13.15
N GLY A 79 20.58 -4.82 -12.96
CA GLY A 79 21.48 -4.60 -11.82
C GLY A 79 21.06 -5.32 -10.54
N VAL A 80 19.92 -6.01 -10.55
CA VAL A 80 19.46 -6.90 -9.49
C VAL A 80 19.67 -8.35 -9.93
N ASP A 81 20.31 -9.13 -9.06
CA ASP A 81 20.38 -10.58 -9.16
C ASP A 81 19.35 -11.21 -8.20
N PHE A 82 18.35 -11.87 -8.78
CA PHE A 82 17.24 -12.49 -8.05
C PHE A 82 17.64 -13.82 -7.40
N ASP A 83 18.55 -14.56 -8.03
CA ASP A 83 18.98 -15.87 -7.55
C ASP A 83 20.04 -15.72 -6.45
N ALA A 84 20.79 -14.61 -6.46
CA ALA A 84 21.69 -14.21 -5.39
C ALA A 84 20.92 -13.71 -4.15
N ARG A 85 20.31 -14.63 -3.41
CA ARG A 85 19.60 -14.33 -2.17
C ARG A 85 20.53 -14.09 -0.99
N ARG A 86 20.14 -13.16 -0.12
CA ARG A 86 20.76 -12.89 1.18
C ARG A 86 19.70 -12.77 2.26
N VAL A 87 20.03 -13.21 3.46
CA VAL A 87 19.18 -12.97 4.63
C VAL A 87 19.59 -11.63 5.22
N VAL A 88 18.65 -10.68 5.25
CA VAL A 88 18.85 -9.36 5.87
C VAL A 88 17.75 -9.10 6.87
N ARG A 89 18.05 -8.28 7.87
CA ARG A 89 17.07 -7.84 8.86
C ARG A 89 16.30 -6.64 8.32
N ILE A 90 15.05 -6.86 7.93
CA ILE A 90 14.18 -5.82 7.36
C ILE A 90 13.33 -5.17 8.45
N ARG A 91 12.94 -3.91 8.21
CA ARG A 91 12.16 -3.06 9.12
C ARG A 91 12.78 -2.94 10.52
N ASP A 92 14.09 -3.16 10.62
CA ASP A 92 14.87 -3.30 11.86
C ASP A 92 14.33 -4.37 12.85
N ARG A 93 13.55 -5.34 12.35
CA ARG A 93 12.72 -6.21 13.22
C ARG A 93 12.74 -7.69 12.94
N TYR A 94 12.88 -8.13 11.69
CA TYR A 94 12.85 -9.57 11.38
C TYR A 94 13.63 -9.88 10.11
N ASP A 95 14.05 -11.13 9.98
CA ASP A 95 14.90 -11.56 8.89
C ASP A 95 14.06 -11.99 7.68
N ALA A 96 14.52 -11.63 6.48
CA ALA A 96 13.89 -12.02 5.23
C ALA A 96 14.94 -12.39 4.17
N SER A 97 14.59 -13.33 3.29
CA SER A 97 15.40 -13.69 2.11
C SER A 97 15.11 -12.70 0.97
N VAL A 98 16.09 -11.87 0.63
CA VAL A 98 15.93 -10.75 -0.29
C VAL A 98 16.89 -10.86 -1.50
N PRO A 99 16.56 -10.25 -2.66
CA PRO A 99 17.46 -10.19 -3.81
C PRO A 99 18.68 -9.29 -3.54
N THR A 100 19.71 -9.39 -4.39
CA THR A 100 20.95 -8.60 -4.26
C THR A 100 21.09 -7.61 -5.41
N VAL A 101 21.42 -6.35 -5.11
CA VAL A 101 21.88 -5.37 -6.10
C VAL A 101 23.36 -5.61 -6.37
N VAL A 102 23.70 -6.05 -7.58
CA VAL A 102 25.06 -6.41 -8.02
C VAL A 102 25.67 -5.39 -8.99
N GLY A 103 24.88 -4.43 -9.46
CA GLY A 103 25.31 -3.41 -10.41
C GLY A 103 24.40 -2.19 -10.40
N ALA A 104 24.65 -1.28 -11.34
CA ALA A 104 23.82 -0.08 -11.49
C ALA A 104 22.37 -0.47 -11.85
N VAL A 105 21.41 0.07 -11.11
CA VAL A 105 19.99 -0.24 -11.30
C VAL A 105 19.38 0.61 -12.42
N ALA A 106 18.54 -0.02 -13.23
CA ALA A 106 17.72 0.67 -14.23
C ALA A 106 16.44 -0.13 -14.51
N ARG A 107 15.46 0.55 -15.10
CA ARG A 107 14.20 -0.05 -15.56
C ARG A 107 14.29 -0.29 -17.07
N PRO A 108 14.62 -1.50 -17.52
CA PRO A 108 14.77 -1.78 -18.96
C PRO A 108 13.43 -1.83 -19.69
N ALA A 109 12.35 -2.18 -18.99
CA ALA A 109 11.02 -2.31 -19.53
C ALA A 109 9.96 -1.99 -18.47
N PRO A 110 8.71 -1.68 -18.88
CA PRO A 110 7.62 -1.46 -17.96
C PRO A 110 7.21 -2.70 -17.17
N VAL A 111 6.84 -2.52 -15.90
CA VAL A 111 6.55 -3.65 -14.99
C VAL A 111 5.05 -3.95 -14.92
N PHE A 112 4.23 -2.94 -14.64
CA PHE A 112 2.80 -3.10 -14.35
C PHE A 112 1.87 -2.47 -15.37
N ILE A 113 2.42 -1.83 -16.42
CA ILE A 113 1.64 -0.99 -17.35
C ILE A 113 0.59 -1.79 -18.12
N GLU A 114 0.92 -3.01 -18.55
CA GLU A 114 -0.06 -3.87 -19.25
C GLU A 114 -1.18 -4.34 -18.32
N ASP A 115 -0.87 -4.63 -17.04
CA ASP A 115 -1.88 -4.96 -16.04
C ASP A 115 -2.78 -3.75 -15.73
N ALA A 116 -2.21 -2.54 -15.70
CA ALA A 116 -2.96 -1.30 -15.49
C ALA A 116 -3.90 -0.99 -16.65
N ARG A 117 -3.43 -1.10 -17.91
CA ARG A 117 -4.27 -0.98 -19.11
C ARG A 117 -5.40 -2.00 -19.10
N PHE A 118 -5.07 -3.24 -18.72
CA PHE A 118 -6.06 -4.30 -18.61
C PHE A 118 -7.12 -3.99 -17.56
N LEU A 119 -6.74 -3.54 -16.35
CA LEU A 119 -7.69 -3.14 -15.30
C LEU A 119 -8.55 -1.96 -15.74
N ARG A 120 -7.95 -0.93 -16.35
CA ARG A 120 -8.64 0.25 -16.86
C ARG A 120 -9.74 -0.11 -17.84
N ALA A 121 -9.52 -1.10 -18.71
CA ALA A 121 -10.52 -1.57 -19.66
C ALA A 121 -11.72 -2.30 -19.02
N GLN A 122 -11.67 -2.68 -17.74
CA GLN A 122 -12.75 -3.38 -17.03
C GLN A 122 -13.64 -2.44 -16.20
N THR A 123 -13.26 -1.17 -16.02
CA THR A 123 -13.93 -0.27 -15.09
C THR A 123 -13.81 1.19 -15.47
N ASP A 124 -14.80 2.00 -15.07
CA ASP A 124 -14.75 3.47 -15.11
C ASP A 124 -14.53 4.09 -13.71
N GLN A 125 -14.45 3.26 -12.66
CA GLN A 125 -14.15 3.72 -11.30
C GLN A 125 -12.70 4.21 -11.18
N PRO A 126 -12.39 5.16 -10.29
CA PRO A 126 -11.01 5.53 -10.03
C PRO A 126 -10.13 4.33 -9.67
N ILE A 127 -8.97 4.22 -10.30
CA ILE A 127 -7.97 3.17 -10.07
C ILE A 127 -6.86 3.73 -9.20
N LYS A 128 -6.58 3.03 -8.10
CA LYS A 128 -5.38 3.23 -7.30
C LYS A 128 -4.39 2.08 -7.53
N TRP A 129 -3.15 2.42 -7.89
CA TRP A 129 -2.08 1.45 -8.09
C TRP A 129 -0.99 1.63 -7.04
N THR A 130 -0.51 0.53 -6.46
CA THR A 130 0.56 0.56 -5.45
C THR A 130 1.93 0.27 -6.08
N LEU A 131 2.93 1.03 -5.67
CA LEU A 131 4.35 0.81 -5.92
C LEU A 131 5.07 0.82 -4.56
N PRO A 132 6.15 0.05 -4.39
CA PRO A 132 6.98 0.20 -3.19
C PRO A 132 7.66 1.57 -3.19
N GLY A 133 7.76 2.22 -2.03
CA GLY A 133 8.50 3.47 -1.90
C GLY A 133 10.02 3.26 -1.88
N PRO A 134 10.82 4.28 -2.24
CA PRO A 134 12.28 4.16 -2.34
C PRO A 134 12.96 3.61 -1.08
N MET A 135 12.56 4.07 0.11
CA MET A 135 13.18 3.62 1.37
C MET A 135 12.81 2.17 1.68
N THR A 136 11.56 1.80 1.44
CA THR A 136 11.07 0.44 1.62
C THR A 136 11.73 -0.54 0.64
N MET A 137 12.04 -0.11 -0.59
CA MET A 137 12.81 -0.90 -1.55
C MET A 137 14.22 -1.20 -1.05
N ILE A 138 14.98 -0.18 -0.61
CA ILE A 138 16.36 -0.40 -0.11
C ILE A 138 16.40 -1.19 1.20
N ASP A 139 15.31 -1.21 1.96
CA ASP A 139 15.16 -1.99 3.19
C ASP A 139 14.66 -3.43 2.91
N THR A 140 14.55 -3.86 1.66
CA THR A 140 14.10 -5.21 1.28
C THR A 140 14.95 -5.79 0.14
N LEU A 141 16.25 -5.51 0.21
CA LEU A 141 17.29 -6.04 -0.67
C LEU A 141 18.64 -6.05 0.07
N TYR A 142 19.64 -6.69 -0.52
CA TYR A 142 21.03 -6.55 -0.13
C TYR A 142 21.78 -5.71 -1.17
N ASP A 143 22.41 -4.62 -0.74
CA ASP A 143 23.19 -3.75 -1.63
C ASP A 143 24.67 -4.16 -1.65
N ALA A 144 25.12 -4.75 -2.76
CA ALA A 144 26.51 -5.11 -3.00
C ALA A 144 27.22 -4.17 -4.00
N HIS A 145 26.60 -3.04 -4.39
CA HIS A 145 27.12 -2.15 -5.42
C HIS A 145 27.27 -0.69 -4.96
N TYR A 146 26.22 -0.07 -4.42
CA TYR A 146 26.19 1.36 -4.12
C TYR A 146 26.85 1.69 -2.78
N GLY A 147 26.79 0.77 -1.82
CA GLY A 147 27.33 0.94 -0.47
C GLY A 147 26.65 2.07 0.32
N SER A 148 25.46 2.48 -0.08
CA SER A 148 24.74 3.63 0.50
C SER A 148 23.25 3.53 0.25
N ARG A 149 22.47 3.45 1.34
CA ARG A 149 21.01 3.43 1.33
C ARG A 149 20.44 4.63 0.59
N GLU A 150 20.93 5.83 0.91
CA GLU A 150 20.49 7.07 0.29
C GLU A 150 20.76 7.09 -1.22
N LYS A 151 21.99 6.78 -1.66
CA LYS A 151 22.32 6.80 -3.11
C LYS A 151 21.44 5.84 -3.90
N LEU A 152 21.24 4.63 -3.38
CA LEU A 152 20.38 3.64 -4.03
C LEU A 152 18.90 4.06 -4.01
N ALA A 153 18.42 4.67 -2.92
CA ALA A 153 17.06 5.20 -2.83
C ALA A 153 16.80 6.30 -3.87
N TRP A 154 17.77 7.17 -4.14
CA TRP A 154 17.66 8.18 -5.21
C TRP A 154 17.55 7.56 -6.61
N GLU A 155 18.29 6.48 -6.90
CA GLU A 155 18.13 5.74 -8.17
C GLU A 155 16.77 5.06 -8.27
N PHE A 156 16.28 4.46 -7.18
CA PHE A 156 14.93 3.91 -7.14
C PHE A 156 13.86 4.98 -7.28
N ALA A 157 14.02 6.16 -6.71
CA ALA A 157 13.08 7.26 -6.92
C ALA A 157 12.98 7.65 -8.39
N ARG A 158 14.10 7.71 -9.13
CA ARG A 158 14.08 7.95 -10.58
C ARG A 158 13.35 6.84 -11.33
N ILE A 159 13.66 5.57 -11.02
CA ILE A 159 13.04 4.40 -11.64
C ILE A 159 11.53 4.34 -11.37
N LEU A 160 11.13 4.62 -10.13
CA LEU A 160 9.73 4.68 -9.72
C LEU A 160 9.00 5.80 -10.44
N ASN A 161 9.65 6.96 -10.66
CA ASN A 161 9.06 8.05 -11.42
C ASN A 161 8.78 7.65 -12.88
N GLU A 162 9.67 6.87 -13.50
CA GLU A 162 9.48 6.33 -14.85
C GLU A 162 8.25 5.40 -14.90
N GLU A 163 8.14 4.45 -13.97
CA GLU A 163 6.98 3.55 -13.88
C GLU A 163 5.69 4.31 -13.57
N ALA A 164 5.71 5.24 -12.62
CA ALA A 164 4.56 6.01 -12.19
C ALA A 164 3.96 6.86 -13.32
N ARG A 165 4.80 7.53 -14.12
CA ARG A 165 4.32 8.33 -15.27
C ARG A 165 3.67 7.46 -16.34
N GLU A 166 4.18 6.26 -16.56
CA GLU A 166 3.56 5.32 -17.50
C GLU A 166 2.26 4.72 -16.94
N LEU A 167 2.16 4.51 -15.62
CA LEU A 167 0.91 4.09 -14.96
C LEU A 167 -0.17 5.17 -15.10
N GLU A 168 0.19 6.44 -14.87
CA GLU A 168 -0.69 7.58 -15.13
C GLU A 168 -1.16 7.60 -16.60
N ALA A 169 -0.23 7.44 -17.55
CA ALA A 169 -0.57 7.37 -18.97
C ALA A 169 -1.45 6.16 -19.34
N ALA A 170 -1.45 5.10 -18.53
CA ALA A 170 -2.34 3.95 -18.65
C ALA A 170 -3.73 4.18 -18.01
N GLY A 171 -3.97 5.34 -17.41
CA GLY A 171 -5.26 5.72 -16.81
C GLY A 171 -5.40 5.38 -15.33
N VAL A 172 -4.29 5.25 -14.60
CA VAL A 172 -4.29 5.17 -13.13
C VAL A 172 -4.56 6.57 -12.56
N ASP A 173 -5.53 6.66 -11.65
CA ASP A 173 -6.01 7.92 -11.07
C ASP A 173 -5.26 8.30 -9.77
N ILE A 174 -4.79 7.29 -9.02
CA ILE A 174 -4.02 7.47 -7.79
C ILE A 174 -2.80 6.54 -7.80
N ILE A 175 -1.60 7.10 -7.65
CA ILE A 175 -0.35 6.34 -7.54
C ILE A 175 0.08 6.36 -6.07
N GLN A 176 0.03 5.20 -5.43
CA GLN A 176 0.42 5.03 -4.03
C GLN A 176 1.83 4.47 -3.92
N PHE A 177 2.66 5.09 -3.08
CA PHE A 177 3.97 4.60 -2.69
C PHE A 177 3.91 4.01 -1.27
N ASP A 178 4.24 2.73 -1.14
CA ASP A 178 4.21 2.02 0.14
C ASP A 178 5.52 2.24 0.90
N GLU A 179 5.46 3.01 1.99
CA GLU A 179 6.59 3.34 2.86
C GLU A 179 6.41 2.86 4.33
N PRO A 180 6.19 1.55 4.60
CA PRO A 180 6.23 1.06 5.98
C PRO A 180 7.58 1.30 6.68
N ALA A 181 8.67 1.52 5.92
CA ALA A 181 9.98 1.88 6.47
C ALA A 181 9.99 3.26 7.17
N PHE A 182 9.10 4.19 6.79
CA PHE A 182 8.98 5.50 7.46
C PHE A 182 8.50 5.38 8.91
N ASN A 183 7.93 4.24 9.28
CA ASN A 183 7.52 3.94 10.66
C ASN A 183 8.68 3.40 11.53
N VAL A 184 9.91 3.38 10.99
CA VAL A 184 11.10 2.80 11.61
C VAL A 184 12.29 3.76 11.53
N PHE A 185 12.67 4.18 10.33
CA PHE A 185 13.89 4.96 10.10
C PHE A 185 13.60 6.47 10.05
N PHE A 186 13.21 7.04 11.18
CA PHE A 186 12.71 8.43 11.24
C PHE A 186 13.71 9.48 10.76
N ASP A 187 14.99 9.33 11.10
CA ASP A 187 16.02 10.30 10.72
C ASP A 187 16.26 10.23 9.21
N GLU A 188 16.48 9.02 8.66
CA GLU A 188 16.56 8.82 7.21
C GLU A 188 15.32 9.32 6.47
N ALA A 189 14.11 9.12 7.03
CA ALA A 189 12.87 9.52 6.39
C ALA A 189 12.77 11.04 6.25
N ASN A 190 13.24 11.76 7.27
CA ASN A 190 13.24 13.22 7.29
C ASN A 190 14.42 13.83 6.52
N ASP A 191 15.58 13.18 6.51
CA ASP A 191 16.79 13.68 5.84
C ASP A 191 16.71 13.53 4.32
N TRP A 192 16.25 12.37 3.83
CA TRP A 192 16.19 12.07 2.39
C TRP A 192 15.01 11.20 1.94
N GLY A 193 14.34 10.48 2.84
CA GLY A 193 13.24 9.58 2.47
C GLY A 193 12.06 10.30 1.83
N ILE A 194 11.58 11.38 2.44
CA ILE A 194 10.48 12.19 1.87
C ILE A 194 10.91 12.86 0.56
N ALA A 195 12.17 13.31 0.45
CA ALA A 195 12.69 13.91 -0.79
C ALA A 195 12.77 12.89 -1.94
N THR A 196 13.17 11.65 -1.66
CA THR A 196 13.16 10.57 -2.67
C THR A 196 11.73 10.18 -3.06
N LEU A 197 10.79 10.18 -2.12
CA LEU A 197 9.36 10.00 -2.40
C LEU A 197 8.79 11.11 -3.31
N GLU A 198 9.10 12.37 -3.04
CA GLU A 198 8.71 13.49 -3.91
C GLU A 198 9.35 13.37 -5.30
N ARG A 199 10.59 12.90 -5.38
CA ARG A 199 11.26 12.63 -6.66
C ARG A 199 10.56 11.53 -7.45
N ALA A 200 10.06 10.48 -6.78
CA ALA A 200 9.26 9.42 -7.38
C ALA A 200 7.91 9.95 -7.90
N ALA A 201 7.29 10.88 -7.18
CA ALA A 201 6.03 11.53 -7.55
C ALA A 201 6.17 12.66 -8.58
N GLN A 202 7.39 13.11 -8.89
CA GLN A 202 7.63 14.35 -9.61
C GLN A 202 6.97 14.40 -11.00
N GLY A 203 6.13 15.40 -11.20
CA GLY A 203 5.50 15.72 -12.48
C GLY A 203 4.28 14.86 -12.83
N LEU A 204 3.80 14.04 -11.91
CA LEU A 204 2.49 13.39 -12.02
C LEU A 204 1.37 14.43 -11.85
N THR A 205 0.29 14.24 -12.58
CA THR A 205 -0.99 14.96 -12.44
C THR A 205 -2.05 14.12 -11.72
N ALA A 206 -1.93 12.78 -11.78
CA ALA A 206 -2.63 11.84 -10.93
C ALA A 206 -2.32 12.11 -9.46
N GLU A 207 -3.29 11.86 -8.57
CA GLU A 207 -3.05 12.05 -7.15
C GLU A 207 -2.01 11.06 -6.63
N THR A 208 -1.21 11.51 -5.69
CA THR A 208 -0.14 10.72 -5.11
C THR A 208 -0.45 10.38 -3.67
N ALA A 209 -0.23 9.13 -3.29
CA ALA A 209 -0.46 8.65 -1.94
C ALA A 209 0.81 8.06 -1.34
N VAL A 210 0.99 8.20 -0.03
CA VAL A 210 1.98 7.43 0.72
C VAL A 210 1.27 6.56 1.75
N HIS A 211 1.59 5.27 1.78
CA HIS A 211 1.05 4.33 2.77
C HIS A 211 2.09 4.00 3.83
N ILE A 212 1.77 4.28 5.10
CA ILE A 212 2.63 4.02 6.24
C ILE A 212 1.81 3.26 7.28
N CYS A 213 2.23 2.04 7.63
CA CYS A 213 1.48 1.15 8.53
C CYS A 213 2.39 0.42 9.51
N TYR A 214 1.78 -0.44 10.34
CA TYR A 214 2.49 -1.31 11.28
C TYR A 214 2.63 -2.75 10.75
N GLY A 215 2.47 -2.91 9.43
CA GLY A 215 2.75 -4.13 8.68
C GLY A 215 1.56 -5.10 8.55
N TYR A 216 1.78 -6.16 7.77
CA TYR A 216 0.82 -7.25 7.57
C TYR A 216 0.46 -7.97 8.88
N GLY A 217 -0.68 -8.65 8.88
CA GLY A 217 -1.18 -9.53 9.95
C GLY A 217 -0.39 -10.83 10.16
N ILE A 218 0.93 -10.73 10.30
CA ILE A 218 1.83 -11.86 10.58
C ILE A 218 2.30 -11.82 12.03
N ALA A 219 2.68 -12.98 12.58
CA ALA A 219 3.12 -13.13 13.97
C ALA A 219 4.22 -12.13 14.36
N ALA A 220 5.20 -11.90 13.47
CA ALA A 220 6.28 -10.95 13.74
C ALA A 220 5.78 -9.52 14.02
N ASN A 221 4.74 -9.06 13.31
CA ASN A 221 4.19 -7.72 13.50
C ASN A 221 3.21 -7.68 14.68
N THR A 222 2.41 -8.71 14.90
CA THR A 222 1.48 -8.74 16.04
C THR A 222 2.21 -8.83 17.38
N GLU A 223 3.31 -9.59 17.47
CA GLU A 223 4.16 -9.59 18.67
C GLU A 223 4.88 -8.25 18.86
N TRP A 224 5.36 -7.62 17.79
CA TRP A 224 5.94 -6.28 17.87
C TRP A 224 4.92 -5.23 18.34
N LYS A 225 3.68 -5.26 17.84
CA LYS A 225 2.61 -4.33 18.25
C LYS A 225 2.35 -4.35 19.77
N LYS A 226 2.57 -5.48 20.44
CA LYS A 226 2.43 -5.60 21.91
C LYS A 226 3.50 -4.82 22.68
N THR A 227 4.68 -4.56 22.08
CA THR A 227 5.80 -3.86 22.74
C THR A 227 5.73 -2.34 22.58
N LEU A 228 4.85 -1.83 21.72
CA LEU A 228 4.75 -0.41 21.37
C LEU A 228 4.10 0.48 22.44
N GLY A 229 3.73 -0.09 23.59
CA GLY A 229 3.18 0.66 24.71
C GLY A 229 1.72 1.11 24.51
N PRO A 230 1.24 2.07 25.32
CA PRO A 230 -0.15 2.52 25.31
C PRO A 230 -0.48 3.48 24.17
N GLU A 231 0.51 4.18 23.59
CA GLU A 231 0.34 5.10 22.47
C GLU A 231 1.40 4.85 21.40
N TRP A 232 0.97 4.69 20.15
CA TRP A 232 1.83 4.50 19.00
C TRP A 232 2.02 5.86 18.31
N ARG A 233 3.09 6.57 18.66
CA ARG A 233 3.34 7.96 18.25
C ARG A 233 4.35 8.11 17.11
N GLN A 234 4.67 7.04 16.40
CA GLN A 234 5.68 7.04 15.34
C GLN A 234 5.35 8.05 14.22
N TYR A 235 4.06 8.19 13.87
CA TYR A 235 3.60 9.16 12.87
C TYR A 235 3.95 10.61 13.20
N GLU A 236 4.02 10.98 14.49
CA GLU A 236 4.42 12.33 14.94
C GLU A 236 5.82 12.71 14.43
N ARG A 237 6.67 11.72 14.13
CA ARG A 237 8.05 11.91 13.68
C ARG A 237 8.18 12.25 12.19
N THR A 238 7.19 11.93 11.37
CA THR A 238 7.25 12.09 9.89
C THR A 238 6.13 12.99 9.35
N PHE A 239 5.00 13.08 10.03
CA PHE A 239 3.84 13.88 9.62
C PHE A 239 4.16 15.36 9.34
N PRO A 240 4.96 16.07 10.17
CA PRO A 240 5.26 17.49 9.90
C PRO A 240 5.97 17.74 8.56
N ASN A 241 6.78 16.79 8.09
CA ASN A 241 7.47 16.89 6.81
C ASN A 241 6.60 16.38 5.66
N LEU A 242 5.81 15.32 5.87
CA LEU A 242 4.80 14.88 4.89
C LEU A 242 3.74 15.94 4.62
N GLN A 243 3.33 16.69 5.65
CA GLN A 243 2.40 17.81 5.51
C GLN A 243 2.91 18.87 4.54
N LYS A 244 4.22 19.14 4.57
CA LYS A 244 4.88 20.13 3.70
C LYS A 244 5.21 19.56 2.31
N SER A 245 5.21 18.24 2.17
CA SER A 245 5.54 17.58 0.91
C SER A 245 4.45 17.79 -0.16
N ALA A 246 4.81 17.50 -1.40
CA ALA A 246 3.91 17.49 -2.55
C ALA A 246 2.92 16.30 -2.59
N ILE A 247 3.04 15.32 -1.68
CA ILE A 247 2.15 14.14 -1.67
C ILE A 247 0.74 14.53 -1.25
N ASP A 248 -0.28 14.07 -2.00
CA ASP A 248 -1.67 14.52 -1.84
C ASP A 248 -2.41 13.78 -0.70
N ILE A 249 -2.15 12.48 -0.58
CA ILE A 249 -2.89 11.56 0.28
C ILE A 249 -1.95 10.81 1.24
N VAL A 250 -2.32 10.73 2.52
CA VAL A 250 -1.62 9.91 3.52
C VAL A 250 -2.50 8.74 3.94
N SER A 251 -2.04 7.50 3.71
CA SER A 251 -2.72 6.26 4.11
C SER A 251 -2.12 5.67 5.37
N LEU A 252 -2.98 5.41 6.35
CA LEU A 252 -2.60 5.16 7.74
C LEU A 252 -3.32 3.95 8.33
N GLU A 253 -2.70 3.36 9.34
CA GLU A 253 -3.31 2.36 10.22
C GLU A 253 -3.92 3.05 11.45
N CYS A 254 -5.21 2.79 11.71
CA CYS A 254 -5.95 3.42 12.81
C CYS A 254 -6.80 2.43 13.60
N ARG A 255 -7.61 1.58 12.95
CA ARG A 255 -8.52 0.66 13.63
C ARG A 255 -7.75 -0.34 14.48
N ASN A 256 -8.13 -0.46 15.76
CA ASN A 256 -7.44 -1.28 16.77
C ASN A 256 -5.95 -0.94 16.97
N ALA A 257 -5.44 0.09 16.29
CA ALA A 257 -4.14 0.66 16.57
C ALA A 257 -4.26 1.57 17.80
N ARG A 258 -3.15 1.74 18.53
CA ARG A 258 -3.08 2.69 19.64
C ARG A 258 -2.54 4.04 19.19
N VAL A 259 -2.77 4.41 17.94
CA VAL A 259 -2.36 5.70 17.37
C VAL A 259 -3.31 6.77 17.92
N PRO A 260 -2.80 7.82 18.60
CA PRO A 260 -3.64 8.94 19.00
C PRO A 260 -4.23 9.64 17.77
N MET A 261 -5.56 9.66 17.67
CA MET A 261 -6.27 10.17 16.48
C MET A 261 -6.05 11.68 16.26
N ASP A 262 -5.65 12.42 17.30
CA ASP A 262 -5.27 13.83 17.21
C ASP A 262 -3.98 14.07 16.42
N LEU A 263 -3.14 13.05 16.21
CA LEU A 263 -1.98 13.15 15.31
C LEU A 263 -2.39 13.47 13.87
N LEU A 264 -3.62 13.15 13.45
CA LEU A 264 -4.12 13.50 12.12
C LEU A 264 -4.19 15.02 11.91
N GLU A 265 -4.26 15.82 12.98
CA GLU A 265 -4.18 17.29 12.91
C GLU A 265 -2.85 17.76 12.32
N LEU A 266 -1.75 17.02 12.52
CA LEU A 266 -0.43 17.39 12.01
C LEU A 266 -0.36 17.37 10.47
N ILE A 267 -1.31 16.68 9.82
CA ILE A 267 -1.46 16.61 8.37
C ILE A 267 -2.77 17.25 7.88
N ARG A 268 -3.37 18.14 8.69
CA ARG A 268 -4.61 18.85 8.35
C ARG A 268 -4.51 19.49 6.96
N GLY A 269 -5.50 19.24 6.12
CA GLY A 269 -5.58 19.75 4.74
C GLY A 269 -5.11 18.76 3.68
N LYS A 270 -4.36 17.70 4.03
CA LYS A 270 -4.16 16.54 3.17
C LYS A 270 -5.42 15.67 3.12
N LYS A 271 -5.56 14.87 2.06
CA LYS A 271 -6.49 13.75 2.06
C LYS A 271 -5.91 12.64 2.96
N VAL A 272 -6.77 11.95 3.71
CA VAL A 272 -6.33 10.90 4.64
C VAL A 272 -7.10 9.62 4.38
N MET A 273 -6.37 8.60 3.94
CA MET A 273 -6.86 7.22 3.85
C MET A 273 -6.79 6.57 5.24
N VAL A 274 -7.89 6.64 5.99
CA VAL A 274 -7.98 6.16 7.38
C VAL A 274 -8.29 4.66 7.39
N GLY A 275 -7.35 3.86 7.91
CA GLY A 275 -7.54 2.43 8.11
C GLY A 275 -8.63 2.14 9.13
N ALA A 276 -9.81 1.74 8.66
CA ALA A 276 -10.98 1.41 9.48
C ALA A 276 -11.19 -0.12 9.65
N ILE A 277 -10.30 -0.92 9.05
CA ILE A 277 -10.27 -2.38 9.12
C ILE A 277 -8.92 -2.82 9.67
N ASP A 278 -8.95 -3.66 10.70
CA ASP A 278 -7.77 -4.32 11.25
C ASP A 278 -7.50 -5.63 10.49
N VAL A 279 -6.42 -5.64 9.71
CA VAL A 279 -6.02 -6.79 8.89
C VAL A 279 -5.10 -7.76 9.65
N ALA A 280 -4.88 -7.55 10.94
CA ALA A 280 -4.08 -8.42 11.80
C ALA A 280 -4.92 -9.38 12.68
N THR A 281 -6.22 -9.46 12.40
CA THR A 281 -7.17 -10.38 13.03
C THR A 281 -8.15 -10.94 11.99
N ASP A 282 -8.62 -12.16 12.19
CA ASP A 282 -9.67 -12.78 11.38
C ASP A 282 -11.08 -12.32 11.76
N THR A 283 -11.23 -11.64 12.90
CA THR A 283 -12.51 -11.07 13.32
C THR A 283 -12.96 -10.02 12.30
N ILE A 284 -14.12 -10.23 11.68
CA ILE A 284 -14.72 -9.28 10.75
C ILE A 284 -15.38 -8.17 11.57
N GLU A 285 -15.02 -6.93 11.27
CA GLU A 285 -15.59 -5.74 11.88
C GLU A 285 -17.08 -5.62 11.54
N THR A 286 -17.86 -5.03 12.45
CA THR A 286 -19.22 -4.58 12.09
C THR A 286 -19.18 -3.27 11.33
N ALA A 287 -20.25 -2.95 10.59
CA ALA A 287 -20.35 -1.66 9.90
C ALA A 287 -20.32 -0.48 10.88
N GLU A 288 -20.91 -0.63 12.07
CA GLU A 288 -20.94 0.43 13.09
C GLU A 288 -19.55 0.68 13.67
N GLU A 289 -18.79 -0.38 13.96
CA GLU A 289 -17.41 -0.24 14.43
C GLU A 289 -16.49 0.46 13.41
N VAL A 290 -16.71 0.21 12.10
CA VAL A 290 -16.05 0.96 11.03
C VAL A 290 -16.49 2.44 11.11
N ALA A 291 -17.80 2.70 11.20
CA ALA A 291 -18.35 4.05 11.29
C ALA A 291 -17.80 4.82 12.50
N GLU A 292 -17.67 4.19 13.68
CA GLU A 292 -17.08 4.78 14.88
C GLU A 292 -15.65 5.29 14.63
N THR A 293 -14.82 4.51 13.93
CA THR A 293 -13.46 4.92 13.56
C THR A 293 -13.48 6.14 12.64
N LEU A 294 -14.37 6.15 11.66
CA LEU A 294 -14.52 7.25 10.71
C LEU A 294 -15.03 8.54 11.40
N ARG A 295 -16.02 8.43 12.29
CA ARG A 295 -16.51 9.57 13.10
C ARG A 295 -15.41 10.13 14.00
N ALA A 296 -14.59 9.25 14.60
CA ALA A 296 -13.45 9.68 15.40
C ALA A 296 -12.42 10.48 14.56
N ALA A 297 -12.17 10.05 13.32
CA ALA A 297 -11.28 10.72 12.38
C ALA A 297 -11.85 12.04 11.83
N LEU A 298 -13.18 12.16 11.66
CA LEU A 298 -13.84 13.40 11.19
C LEU A 298 -13.62 14.60 12.11
N ARG A 299 -13.19 14.39 13.36
CA ARG A 299 -12.75 15.48 14.26
C ARG A 299 -11.45 16.16 13.77
N PHE A 300 -10.62 15.41 13.05
CA PHE A 300 -9.26 15.80 12.64
C PHE A 300 -9.07 15.88 11.12
N VAL A 301 -10.04 15.38 10.34
CA VAL A 301 -10.02 15.37 8.88
C VAL A 301 -11.37 15.85 8.36
N ASP A 302 -11.34 16.81 7.44
CA ASP A 302 -12.56 17.32 6.80
C ASP A 302 -13.26 16.19 6.02
N ALA A 303 -14.59 16.19 5.98
CA ALA A 303 -15.36 15.13 5.34
C ALA A 303 -15.01 14.93 3.85
N ASP A 304 -14.66 16.01 3.13
CA ASP A 304 -14.25 15.96 1.72
C ASP A 304 -12.83 15.40 1.50
N LYS A 305 -12.08 15.20 2.58
CA LYS A 305 -10.70 14.69 2.61
C LYS A 305 -10.54 13.35 3.32
N LEU A 306 -11.61 12.83 3.93
CA LEU A 306 -11.59 11.52 4.60
C LEU A 306 -11.87 10.38 3.61
N TYR A 307 -10.94 9.44 3.51
CA TYR A 307 -11.01 8.28 2.60
C TYR A 307 -11.02 7.01 3.46
N PRO A 308 -12.16 6.34 3.66
CA PRO A 308 -12.19 5.08 4.40
C PRO A 308 -11.34 4.00 3.72
N ALA A 309 -10.38 3.43 4.45
CA ALA A 309 -9.41 2.47 3.94
C ALA A 309 -9.22 1.26 4.88
N THR A 310 -8.31 0.34 4.53
CA THR A 310 -7.84 -0.74 5.40
C THR A 310 -6.49 -0.36 6.02
N ASN A 311 -6.17 -0.85 7.23
CA ASN A 311 -4.91 -0.55 7.90
C ASN A 311 -3.67 -0.95 7.08
N CYS A 312 -3.75 -2.05 6.33
CA CYS A 312 -2.70 -2.57 5.46
C CYS A 312 -3.35 -3.50 4.42
N GLY A 313 -2.55 -4.15 3.58
CA GLY A 313 -3.03 -5.12 2.59
C GLY A 313 -3.53 -6.42 3.23
N MET A 314 -4.40 -7.15 2.53
CA MET A 314 -5.10 -8.32 3.03
C MET A 314 -4.63 -9.65 2.40
N ALA A 315 -3.56 -9.65 1.60
CA ALA A 315 -3.04 -10.88 0.98
C ALA A 315 -2.86 -12.09 1.93
N PRO A 316 -2.42 -11.92 3.20
CA PRO A 316 -2.28 -13.04 4.14
C PRO A 316 -3.60 -13.57 4.72
N LEU A 317 -4.73 -12.88 4.54
CA LEU A 317 -6.02 -13.34 5.06
C LEU A 317 -6.65 -14.38 4.14
N SER A 318 -7.59 -15.15 4.68
CA SER A 318 -8.46 -15.98 3.83
C SER A 318 -9.37 -15.10 2.96
N ARG A 319 -9.78 -15.61 1.79
CA ARG A 319 -10.73 -14.89 0.91
C ARG A 319 -12.06 -14.59 1.59
N ALA A 320 -12.53 -15.47 2.47
CA ALA A 320 -13.79 -15.28 3.19
C ALA A 320 -13.70 -14.11 4.17
N VAL A 321 -12.63 -14.06 4.96
CA VAL A 321 -12.38 -12.96 5.91
C VAL A 321 -12.20 -11.64 5.15
N ALA A 322 -11.36 -11.61 4.12
CA ALA A 322 -11.13 -10.39 3.33
C ALA A 322 -12.42 -9.83 2.72
N ARG A 323 -13.28 -10.68 2.15
CA ARG A 323 -14.59 -10.25 1.62
C ARG A 323 -15.52 -9.69 2.70
N GLY A 324 -15.57 -10.33 3.87
CA GLY A 324 -16.34 -9.84 5.01
C GLY A 324 -15.86 -8.45 5.47
N LYS A 325 -14.54 -8.26 5.59
CA LYS A 325 -13.92 -6.99 5.95
C LYS A 325 -14.16 -5.89 4.92
N LEU A 326 -14.08 -6.21 3.63
CA LEU A 326 -14.42 -5.25 2.57
C LEU A 326 -15.89 -4.81 2.64
N ALA A 327 -16.81 -5.76 2.87
CA ALA A 327 -18.23 -5.45 3.00
C ALA A 327 -18.52 -4.57 4.23
N ALA A 328 -17.85 -4.84 5.36
CA ALA A 328 -17.91 -4.01 6.55
C ALA A 328 -17.41 -2.58 6.29
N LEU A 329 -16.29 -2.43 5.57
CA LEU A 329 -15.75 -1.13 5.18
C LEU A 329 -16.72 -0.32 4.33
N GLY A 330 -17.28 -0.94 3.28
CA GLY A 330 -18.26 -0.30 2.41
C GLY A 330 -19.54 0.11 3.15
N ALA A 331 -20.05 -0.78 4.01
CA ALA A 331 -21.25 -0.52 4.81
C ALA A 331 -21.02 0.59 5.86
N GLY A 332 -19.92 0.56 6.59
CA GLY A 332 -19.61 1.57 7.61
C GLY A 332 -19.37 2.96 7.01
N ALA A 333 -18.70 3.04 5.86
CA ALA A 333 -18.58 4.30 5.13
C ALA A 333 -19.94 4.83 4.65
N ALA A 334 -20.85 3.95 4.23
CA ALA A 334 -22.20 4.35 3.81
C ALA A 334 -23.04 4.90 4.98
N ILE A 335 -22.90 4.36 6.19
CA ILE A 335 -23.54 4.89 7.40
C ILE A 335 -23.13 6.35 7.63
N VAL A 336 -21.83 6.61 7.73
CA VAL A 336 -21.32 7.97 8.00
C VAL A 336 -21.63 8.93 6.84
N ARG A 337 -21.59 8.44 5.59
CA ARG A 337 -21.98 9.24 4.43
C ARG A 337 -23.43 9.70 4.51
N ALA A 338 -24.36 8.82 4.92
CA ALA A 338 -25.76 9.18 5.09
C ALA A 338 -25.94 10.23 6.21
N GLU A 339 -25.23 10.08 7.33
CA GLU A 339 -25.25 11.05 8.44
C GLU A 339 -24.78 12.45 8.01
N LEU A 340 -23.78 12.55 7.14
CA LEU A 340 -23.23 13.83 6.67
C LEU A 340 -24.08 14.51 5.58
N MET A 341 -25.04 13.79 4.99
CA MET A 341 -25.95 14.33 3.96
C MET A 341 -27.27 14.84 4.54
N HIS A 342 -27.49 14.68 5.85
CA HIS A 342 -28.68 15.09 6.59
C HIS A 342 -28.37 16.26 7.53
#